data_AF-A0A183GK04-F1
#
_entry.id   AF-A0A183GK04-F1
#
_cell.length_a   1.000
_cell.length_b   1.000
_cell.length_c   1.000
_cell.angle_alpha   90.00
_cell.angle_beta   90.00
_cell.angle_gamma   90.00
#
_symmetry.space_group_name_H-M   'P 1'
#
loop_
_entity.id
_entity.type
_entity.pdbx_description
1 polymer ?
#
loop_
_entity_poly.entity_id
_entity_poly.type
_entity_poly.pdbx_seq_one_letter_code
_entity_poly.pdbx_strand_id
1 'polypeptide(L)'
;MAASPWQSAKFYLQVVPIAILVTAFIALVAYVSWSIHIFNPVPLRIHMDCAIYLGKGGKERLERYKHNRTVLTHQIGLNESKCSDIRKRRYLPTEVPDSMEVHHHMYFLRIVSKDYDFLEEVMTMMYSPLHFYCFVIDSSASAEFQQLVRILGECILNIIVPPGLYDTSTAHGTFAALNACYVGMEKFPWKHTIVTAENEMPIHSIHYIAENARRLAEAARIGRVTISEEHARILDGDFTVASDRDQEYLRRAVCTWLNGRRFPLTMPRSFQPALFKFLAVQDMEHCQVGFQIFNDQIAPRTFLLGVNALEWSSSYC
;
A
#
# COMPACT_ATOMS: atom_id res chain seq x y z
N MET A 1 -69.48 27.99 -8.28
CA MET A 1 -68.68 26.74 -8.20
C MET A 1 -67.37 27.01 -8.91
N ALA A 2 -66.30 27.27 -8.17
CA ALA A 2 -64.99 27.53 -8.75
C ALA A 2 -64.38 26.19 -9.21
N ALA A 3 -64.11 26.07 -10.51
CA ALA A 3 -63.47 24.89 -11.07
C ALA A 3 -62.08 24.74 -10.45
N SER A 4 -61.86 23.58 -9.84
CA SER A 4 -60.59 23.14 -9.28
C SER A 4 -59.47 23.27 -10.34
N PRO A 5 -58.35 23.96 -10.06
CA PRO A 5 -57.27 24.17 -11.04
C PRO A 5 -56.59 22.87 -11.51
N TRP A 6 -56.92 21.74 -10.87
CA TRP A 6 -56.40 20.41 -11.14
C TRP A 6 -56.98 19.75 -12.39
N GLN A 7 -58.04 20.29 -13.01
CA GLN A 7 -58.67 19.71 -14.22
C GLN A 7 -58.19 20.33 -15.53
N SER A 8 -57.18 21.22 -15.50
CA SER A 8 -56.59 21.81 -16.70
C SER A 8 -55.72 20.77 -17.43
N ALA A 9 -56.06 20.46 -18.68
CA ALA A 9 -55.26 19.58 -19.54
C ALA A 9 -53.78 20.03 -19.66
N LYS A 10 -53.51 21.34 -19.53
CA LYS A 10 -52.13 21.88 -19.49
C LYS A 10 -51.36 21.48 -18.23
N PHE A 11 -52.04 21.32 -17.09
CA PHE A 11 -51.42 20.88 -15.84
C PHE A 11 -50.93 19.43 -15.96
N TYR A 12 -51.77 18.54 -16.50
CA TYR A 12 -51.37 17.14 -16.75
C TYR A 12 -50.26 17.03 -17.80
N LEU A 13 -50.26 17.87 -18.84
CA LEU A 13 -49.23 17.84 -19.89
C LEU A 13 -47.82 18.23 -19.38
N GLN A 14 -47.73 19.04 -18.33
CA GLN A 14 -46.47 19.51 -17.78
C GLN A 14 -46.04 18.72 -16.53
N VAL A 15 -46.97 18.38 -15.65
CA VAL A 15 -46.66 17.78 -14.34
C VAL A 15 -46.34 16.29 -14.46
N VAL A 16 -47.04 15.56 -15.34
CA VAL A 16 -46.81 14.11 -15.54
C VAL A 16 -45.40 13.80 -16.04
N PRO A 17 -44.86 14.44 -17.10
CA PRO A 17 -43.50 14.17 -17.55
C PRO A 17 -42.44 14.57 -16.50
N ILE A 18 -42.67 15.64 -15.74
CA ILE A 18 -41.76 16.02 -14.63
C ILE A 18 -41.78 14.96 -13.54
N ALA A 19 -42.95 14.46 -13.15
CA ALA A 19 -43.07 13.41 -12.14
C ALA A 19 -42.41 12.08 -12.57
N ILE A 20 -42.50 11.74 -13.87
CA ILE A 20 -41.80 10.58 -14.45
C ILE A 20 -40.28 10.78 -14.41
N LEU A 21 -39.79 11.96 -14.79
CA LEU A 21 -38.35 12.26 -14.74
C LEU A 21 -37.81 12.24 -13.31
N VAL A 22 -38.56 12.78 -12.34
CA VAL A 22 -38.17 12.78 -10.93
C VAL A 22 -38.15 11.35 -10.37
N THR A 23 -39.15 10.52 -10.68
CA THR A 23 -39.17 9.12 -10.22
C THR A 23 -38.07 8.30 -10.89
N ALA A 24 -37.79 8.50 -12.17
CA ALA A 24 -36.65 7.88 -12.86
C ALA A 24 -35.31 8.31 -12.26
N PHE A 25 -35.13 9.59 -11.93
CA PHE A 25 -33.92 10.09 -11.27
C PHE A 25 -33.75 9.50 -9.87
N ILE A 26 -34.81 9.47 -9.06
CA ILE A 26 -34.76 8.86 -7.72
C ILE A 26 -34.43 7.37 -7.81
N ALA A 27 -35.06 6.64 -8.75
CA ALA A 27 -34.76 5.22 -8.97
C ALA A 27 -33.32 5.00 -9.42
N LEU A 28 -32.79 5.87 -10.29
CA LEU A 28 -31.40 5.82 -10.74
C LEU A 28 -30.43 6.08 -9.57
N VAL A 29 -30.67 7.14 -8.78
CA VAL A 29 -29.84 7.47 -7.62
C VAL A 29 -29.91 6.35 -6.59
N ALA A 30 -31.10 5.82 -6.29
CA ALA A 30 -31.25 4.67 -5.39
C ALA A 30 -30.52 3.43 -5.91
N TYR A 31 -30.60 3.13 -7.21
CA TYR A 31 -29.88 2.02 -7.83
C TYR A 31 -28.36 2.21 -7.74
N VAL A 32 -27.86 3.42 -8.00
CA VAL A 32 -26.44 3.77 -7.91
C VAL A 32 -25.96 3.70 -6.45
N SER A 33 -26.68 4.29 -5.51
CA SER A 33 -26.37 4.25 -4.07
C SER A 33 -26.42 2.83 -3.52
N TRP A 34 -27.43 2.03 -3.89
CA TRP A 34 -27.55 0.63 -3.50
C TRP A 34 -26.40 -0.21 -4.07
N SER A 35 -26.03 0.05 -5.33
CA SER A 35 -24.86 -0.57 -5.94
C SER A 35 -23.60 -0.23 -5.14
N ILE A 36 -23.36 1.05 -4.81
CA ILE A 36 -22.18 1.49 -4.05
C ILE A 36 -22.12 0.86 -2.64
N HIS A 37 -23.23 0.80 -1.91
CA HIS A 37 -23.26 0.23 -0.55
C HIS A 37 -23.11 -1.30 -0.49
N ILE A 38 -23.55 -2.04 -1.52
CA ILE A 38 -23.32 -3.50 -1.59
C ILE A 38 -21.84 -3.84 -1.80
N PHE A 39 -21.06 -2.95 -2.41
CA PHE A 39 -19.68 -3.25 -2.76
C PHE A 39 -18.68 -3.12 -1.61
N ASN A 40 -19.09 -2.61 -0.45
CA ASN A 40 -18.20 -2.60 0.71
C ASN A 40 -18.61 -3.70 1.68
N PRO A 41 -17.93 -4.86 1.68
CA PRO A 41 -18.30 -5.99 2.52
C PRO A 41 -18.19 -5.58 3.98
N VAL A 42 -19.11 -6.06 4.83
CA VAL A 42 -18.97 -5.88 6.27
C VAL A 42 -17.62 -6.52 6.68
N PRO A 43 -16.76 -5.82 7.44
CA PRO A 43 -15.47 -6.38 7.84
C PRO A 43 -15.68 -7.75 8.47
N LEU A 44 -14.88 -8.73 8.03
CA LEU A 44 -14.88 -10.08 8.58
C LEU A 44 -14.77 -9.99 10.10
N ARG A 45 -15.87 -10.27 10.82
CA ARG A 45 -15.87 -10.34 12.28
C ARG A 45 -15.22 -11.65 12.71
N ILE A 46 -13.89 -11.64 12.72
CA ILE A 46 -13.12 -12.67 13.39
C ILE A 46 -13.21 -12.37 14.89
N HIS A 47 -13.98 -13.18 15.62
CA HIS A 47 -14.09 -13.08 17.08
C HIS A 47 -12.82 -13.66 17.75
N MET A 48 -11.68 -13.00 17.54
CA MET A 48 -10.45 -13.27 18.27
C MET A 48 -10.28 -12.21 19.35
N ASP A 49 -10.25 -12.63 20.61
CA ASP A 49 -9.89 -11.73 21.71
C ASP A 49 -8.37 -11.58 21.77
N CYS A 50 -7.86 -10.54 21.11
CA CYS A 50 -6.44 -10.27 21.02
C CYS A 50 -5.77 -9.95 22.36
N ALA A 51 -6.54 -9.44 23.33
CA ALA A 51 -6.01 -9.06 24.64
C ALA A 51 -5.43 -10.27 25.39
N ILE A 52 -5.98 -11.47 25.18
CA ILE A 52 -5.50 -12.69 25.83
C ILE A 52 -4.11 -13.09 25.34
N TYR A 53 -3.72 -12.73 24.11
CA TYR A 53 -2.41 -13.09 23.55
C TYR A 53 -1.32 -12.08 23.92
N LEU A 54 -1.70 -10.86 24.29
CA LEU A 54 -0.77 -9.80 24.72
C LEU A 54 -0.44 -9.85 26.23
N GLY A 55 -1.26 -10.53 27.03
CA GLY A 55 -1.09 -10.63 28.49
C GLY A 55 -0.12 -11.73 28.98
N LYS A 56 0.01 -11.86 30.31
CA LYS A 56 0.80 -12.94 30.95
C LYS A 56 0.23 -14.31 30.54
N GLY A 57 1.10 -15.19 30.04
CA GLY A 57 0.71 -16.49 29.47
C GLY A 57 0.19 -16.43 28.02
N GLY A 58 0.17 -15.25 27.38
CA GLY A 58 -0.30 -15.07 26.02
C GLY A 58 0.49 -15.87 24.98
N LYS A 59 1.81 -15.98 25.15
CA LYS A 59 2.67 -16.80 24.26
C LYS A 59 2.22 -18.27 24.23
N GLU A 60 1.92 -18.87 25.37
CA GLU A 60 1.46 -20.27 25.43
C GLU A 60 0.08 -20.44 24.80
N ARG A 61 -0.84 -19.48 25.05
CA ARG A 61 -2.15 -19.45 24.39
C ARG A 61 -2.01 -19.35 22.87
N LEU A 62 -1.08 -18.52 22.38
CA LEU A 62 -0.83 -18.35 20.96
C LEU A 62 -0.28 -19.64 20.33
N GLU A 63 0.66 -20.31 20.98
CA GLU A 63 1.17 -21.61 20.48
C GLU A 63 0.08 -22.67 20.44
N ARG A 64 -0.80 -22.72 21.45
CA ARG A 64 -1.96 -23.63 21.43
C ARG A 64 -2.94 -23.29 20.30
N TYR A 65 -3.19 -22.00 20.07
CA TYR A 65 -4.03 -21.54 18.95
C TYR A 65 -3.42 -21.93 17.60
N LYS A 66 -2.11 -21.78 17.41
CA LYS A 66 -1.42 -22.15 16.16
C LYS A 66 -1.63 -23.62 15.78
N HIS A 67 -1.64 -24.52 16.75
CA HIS A 67 -1.89 -25.95 16.50
C HIS A 67 -3.35 -26.25 16.18
N ASN A 68 -4.29 -25.51 16.76
CA ASN A 68 -5.72 -25.77 16.63
C ASN A 68 -6.43 -24.88 15.60
N ARG A 69 -5.71 -23.97 14.94
CA ARG A 69 -6.30 -23.02 13.98
C ARG A 69 -6.77 -23.74 12.72
N THR A 70 -7.89 -23.29 12.18
CA THR A 70 -8.27 -23.61 10.81
C THR A 70 -7.33 -22.88 9.86
N VAL A 71 -6.63 -23.62 9.00
CA VAL A 71 -5.80 -23.05 7.95
C VAL A 71 -6.62 -23.02 6.67
N LEU A 72 -6.78 -21.84 6.09
CA LEU A 72 -7.32 -21.71 4.74
C LEU A 72 -6.23 -22.19 3.77
N THR A 73 -6.50 -23.28 3.08
CA THR A 73 -5.62 -23.84 2.04
C THR A 73 -6.04 -23.44 0.63
N HIS A 74 -7.17 -22.74 0.51
CA HIS A 74 -7.66 -22.22 -0.75
C HIS A 74 -6.71 -21.14 -1.25
N GLN A 75 -6.29 -21.28 -2.51
CA GLN A 75 -5.50 -20.27 -3.20
C GLN A 75 -6.40 -19.55 -4.19
N ILE A 76 -6.36 -18.22 -4.20
CA ILE A 76 -7.14 -17.45 -5.16
C ILE A 76 -6.63 -17.73 -6.57
N GLY A 77 -7.53 -18.26 -7.40
CA GLY A 77 -7.28 -18.47 -8.83
C GLY A 77 -7.90 -17.38 -9.71
N LEU A 78 -7.59 -17.45 -11.01
CA LEU A 78 -8.13 -16.51 -12.02
C LEU A 78 -9.66 -16.51 -12.14
N ASN A 79 -10.31 -17.62 -11.80
CA ASN A 79 -11.78 -17.73 -11.78
C ASN A 79 -12.43 -16.80 -10.74
N GLU A 80 -11.71 -16.43 -9.69
CA GLU A 80 -12.16 -15.59 -8.56
C GLU A 80 -11.55 -14.17 -8.62
N SER A 81 -11.10 -13.74 -9.80
CA SER A 81 -10.42 -12.46 -10.02
C SER A 81 -11.36 -11.34 -10.48
N LYS A 82 -12.67 -11.57 -10.61
CA LYS A 82 -13.59 -10.50 -11.04
C LYS A 82 -13.54 -9.35 -10.03
N CYS A 83 -13.61 -8.10 -10.51
CA CYS A 83 -13.59 -6.93 -9.62
C CYS A 83 -14.67 -6.96 -8.54
N SER A 84 -15.83 -7.55 -8.84
CA SER A 84 -16.89 -7.75 -7.85
C SER A 84 -16.46 -8.67 -6.70
N ASP A 85 -15.65 -9.68 -7.00
CA ASP A 85 -15.24 -10.71 -6.04
C ASP A 85 -14.08 -10.19 -5.19
N ILE A 86 -13.12 -9.50 -5.82
CA ILE A 86 -12.05 -8.76 -5.13
C ILE A 86 -12.64 -7.77 -4.12
N ARG A 87 -13.60 -6.95 -4.54
CA ARG A 87 -14.25 -5.95 -3.66
C ARG A 87 -15.10 -6.60 -2.58
N LYS A 88 -15.73 -7.75 -2.82
CA LYS A 88 -16.56 -8.45 -1.83
C LYS A 88 -15.76 -9.21 -0.79
N ARG A 89 -14.57 -9.71 -1.13
CA ARG A 89 -13.78 -10.53 -0.19
C ARG A 89 -12.89 -9.70 0.74
N ARG A 90 -12.57 -8.45 0.36
CA ARG A 90 -11.77 -7.52 1.16
C ARG A 90 -12.55 -6.26 1.50
N TYR A 91 -12.46 -5.83 2.76
CA TYR A 91 -13.04 -4.55 3.16
C TYR A 91 -12.11 -3.42 2.72
N LEU A 92 -12.55 -2.63 1.73
CA LEU A 92 -11.81 -1.50 1.18
C LEU A 92 -12.60 -0.21 1.45
N PRO A 93 -12.28 0.53 2.53
CA PRO A 93 -13.02 1.75 2.87
C PRO A 93 -13.00 2.75 1.70
N THR A 94 -14.19 3.22 1.31
CA THR A 94 -14.34 4.24 0.26
C THR A 94 -14.08 5.65 0.78
N GLU A 95 -14.18 5.84 2.10
CA GLU A 95 -14.00 7.11 2.78
C GLU A 95 -13.23 6.89 4.10
N VAL A 96 -12.47 7.90 4.52
CA VAL A 96 -11.76 7.90 5.81
C VAL A 96 -12.49 8.88 6.73
N PRO A 97 -12.86 8.50 7.97
CA PRO A 97 -13.40 9.45 8.95
C PRO A 97 -12.47 10.64 9.17
N ASP A 98 -13.02 11.85 9.27
CA ASP A 98 -12.25 13.11 9.46
C ASP A 98 -11.22 13.02 10.59
N SER A 99 -11.57 12.35 11.70
CA SER A 99 -10.67 12.14 12.85
C SER A 99 -9.41 11.32 12.54
N MET A 100 -9.43 10.52 11.47
CA MET A 100 -8.33 9.69 11.00
C MET A 100 -7.69 10.24 9.72
N GLU A 101 -8.22 11.33 9.17
CA GLU A 101 -7.70 11.93 7.96
C GLU A 101 -6.36 12.63 8.22
N VAL A 102 -5.34 12.23 7.45
CA VAL A 102 -4.07 12.94 7.36
C VAL A 102 -3.95 13.35 5.90
N HIS A 103 -4.07 14.65 5.60
CA HIS A 103 -3.90 15.21 4.25
C HIS A 103 -2.42 15.18 3.81
N HIS A 104 -1.83 13.98 3.82
CA HIS A 104 -0.45 13.71 3.44
C HIS A 104 -0.45 12.48 2.54
N HIS A 105 -0.63 12.72 1.24
CA HIS A 105 -0.74 11.64 0.26
C HIS A 105 0.55 10.84 0.18
N MET A 106 0.45 9.58 0.58
CA MET A 106 1.53 8.61 0.55
C MET A 106 1.45 7.73 -0.69
N TYR A 107 2.60 7.19 -1.06
CA TYR A 107 2.72 6.17 -2.08
C TYR A 107 3.45 4.95 -1.57
N PHE A 108 2.76 3.83 -1.52
CA PHE A 108 3.34 2.55 -1.11
C PHE A 108 3.86 1.83 -2.34
N LEU A 109 5.13 1.45 -2.33
CA LEU A 109 5.76 0.70 -3.42
C LEU A 109 6.12 -0.67 -2.89
N ARG A 110 5.83 -1.69 -3.69
CA ARG A 110 6.16 -3.06 -3.35
C ARG A 110 6.50 -3.85 -4.60
N ILE A 111 7.61 -4.57 -4.53
CA ILE A 111 7.98 -5.57 -5.52
C ILE A 111 7.33 -6.89 -5.09
N VAL A 112 6.64 -7.54 -6.02
CA VAL A 112 5.81 -8.72 -5.76
C VAL A 112 6.09 -9.81 -6.78
N SER A 113 6.05 -11.06 -6.35
CA SER A 113 6.43 -12.24 -7.14
C SER A 113 5.58 -13.49 -6.86
N LYS A 114 5.03 -13.62 -5.64
CA LYS A 114 4.32 -14.81 -5.16
C LYS A 114 3.26 -14.46 -4.11
N ASP A 115 2.49 -15.48 -3.71
CA ASP A 115 1.52 -15.45 -2.61
C ASP A 115 0.48 -14.31 -2.74
N TYR A 116 -0.35 -14.38 -3.78
CA TYR A 116 -1.36 -13.35 -4.09
C TYR A 116 -2.32 -13.09 -2.93
N ASP A 117 -2.73 -14.13 -2.21
CA ASP A 117 -3.63 -14.01 -1.05
C ASP A 117 -3.03 -13.13 0.05
N PHE A 118 -1.71 -13.30 0.30
CA PHE A 118 -0.97 -12.50 1.27
C PHE A 118 -0.83 -11.05 0.81
N LEU A 119 -0.48 -10.86 -0.47
CA LEU A 119 -0.41 -9.53 -1.07
C LEU A 119 -1.73 -8.77 -0.87
N GLU A 120 -2.84 -9.41 -1.19
CA GLU A 120 -4.16 -8.81 -1.07
C GLU A 120 -4.57 -8.55 0.39
N GLU A 121 -4.24 -9.47 1.31
CA GLU A 121 -4.45 -9.30 2.75
C GLU A 121 -3.70 -8.07 3.28
N VAL A 122 -2.38 -8.00 3.02
CA VAL A 122 -1.55 -6.89 3.50
C VAL A 122 -1.96 -5.57 2.85
N MET A 123 -2.33 -5.59 1.57
CA MET A 123 -2.89 -4.41 0.90
C MET A 123 -4.15 -3.94 1.62
N THR A 124 -5.05 -4.85 1.97
CA THR A 124 -6.30 -4.55 2.69
C THR A 124 -6.02 -3.92 4.06
N MET A 125 -5.05 -4.45 4.82
CA MET A 125 -4.64 -3.89 6.12
C MET A 125 -4.12 -2.45 6.02
N MET A 126 -3.51 -2.10 4.89
CA MET A 126 -2.92 -0.79 4.63
C MET A 126 -3.81 0.14 3.84
N TYR A 127 -4.95 -0.34 3.33
CA TYR A 127 -5.72 0.38 2.33
C TYR A 127 -6.35 1.67 2.89
N SER A 128 -6.17 2.75 2.15
CA SER A 128 -6.81 4.03 2.36
C SER A 128 -7.10 4.65 0.99
N PRO A 129 -8.31 5.20 0.76
CA PRO A 129 -8.64 5.87 -0.49
C PRO A 129 -7.83 7.17 -0.69
N LEU A 130 -7.14 7.67 0.34
CA LEU A 130 -6.31 8.89 0.29
C LEU A 130 -4.87 8.62 -0.18
N HIS A 131 -4.46 7.36 -0.30
CA HIS A 131 -3.12 6.96 -0.65
C HIS A 131 -3.13 6.12 -1.91
N PHE A 132 -1.95 5.95 -2.50
CA PHE A 132 -1.77 5.13 -3.67
C PHE A 132 -0.81 3.98 -3.39
N TYR A 133 -1.00 2.90 -4.12
CA TYR A 133 -0.25 1.66 -3.96
C TYR A 133 0.28 1.25 -5.33
N CYS A 134 1.56 0.95 -5.43
CA CYS A 134 2.20 0.52 -6.65
C CYS A 134 2.81 -0.86 -6.45
N PHE A 135 2.36 -1.82 -7.26
CA PHE A 135 2.87 -3.18 -7.27
C PHE A 135 3.67 -3.42 -8.54
N VAL A 136 4.98 -3.63 -8.39
CA VAL A 136 5.85 -4.00 -9.50
C VAL A 136 6.05 -5.50 -9.49
N ILE A 137 5.88 -6.14 -10.64
CA ILE A 137 5.94 -7.59 -10.73
C ILE A 137 7.37 -8.03 -11.08
N ASP A 138 7.94 -8.89 -10.25
CA ASP A 138 9.22 -9.52 -10.50
C ASP A 138 9.14 -10.51 -11.69
N SER A 139 10.20 -10.64 -12.47
CA SER A 139 10.26 -11.58 -13.60
C SER A 139 10.17 -13.04 -13.18
N SER A 140 10.45 -13.36 -11.91
CA SER A 140 10.29 -14.70 -11.33
C SER A 140 8.83 -15.09 -11.07
N ALA A 141 7.88 -14.15 -11.21
CA ALA A 141 6.46 -14.39 -10.92
C ALA A 141 5.81 -15.34 -11.94
N SER A 142 4.94 -16.22 -11.46
CA SER A 142 4.15 -17.10 -12.35
C SER A 142 3.18 -16.28 -13.23
N ALA A 143 2.84 -16.79 -14.41
CA ALA A 143 1.92 -16.11 -15.32
C ALA A 143 0.55 -15.85 -14.68
N GLU A 144 0.06 -16.80 -13.88
CA GLU A 144 -1.17 -16.66 -13.09
C GLU A 144 -1.07 -15.51 -12.08
N PHE A 145 0.02 -15.46 -11.30
CA PHE A 145 0.23 -14.38 -10.33
C PHE A 145 0.29 -13.02 -11.02
N GLN A 146 1.03 -12.91 -12.13
CA GLN A 146 1.13 -11.67 -12.90
C GLN A 146 -0.26 -11.18 -13.34
N GLN A 147 -1.10 -12.09 -13.82
CA GLN A 147 -2.45 -11.76 -14.26
C GLN A 147 -3.35 -11.35 -13.09
N LEU A 148 -3.28 -12.05 -11.95
CA LEU A 148 -4.02 -11.68 -10.75
C LEU A 148 -3.67 -10.27 -10.26
N VAL A 149 -2.37 -9.93 -10.18
CA VAL A 149 -1.93 -8.59 -9.77
C VAL A 149 -2.37 -7.51 -10.76
N ARG A 150 -2.31 -7.76 -12.07
CA ARG A 150 -2.79 -6.81 -13.08
C ARG A 150 -4.30 -6.55 -12.93
N ILE A 151 -5.09 -7.61 -12.76
CA ILE A 151 -6.54 -7.50 -12.54
C ILE A 151 -6.82 -6.71 -11.26
N LEU A 152 -6.06 -6.93 -10.18
CA LEU A 152 -6.17 -6.15 -8.95
C LEU A 152 -6.01 -4.64 -9.19
N GLY A 153 -4.99 -4.25 -9.99
CA GLY A 153 -4.76 -2.86 -10.38
C GLY A 153 -5.85 -2.27 -11.26
N GLU A 154 -6.47 -3.07 -12.15
CA GLU A 154 -7.61 -2.63 -12.96
C GLU A 154 -8.89 -2.43 -12.12
N CYS A 155 -9.06 -3.22 -11.06
CA CYS A 155 -10.26 -3.22 -10.24
C CYS A 155 -10.30 -2.11 -9.17
N ILE A 156 -9.15 -1.57 -8.77
CA ILE A 156 -9.01 -0.63 -7.65
C ILE A 156 -8.24 0.61 -8.11
N LEU A 157 -8.93 1.77 -8.15
CA LEU A 157 -8.46 2.99 -8.84
C LEU A 157 -7.13 3.57 -8.32
N ASN A 158 -6.83 3.39 -7.03
CA ASN A 158 -5.61 3.88 -6.39
C ASN A 158 -4.50 2.82 -6.31
N ILE A 159 -4.64 1.71 -7.04
CA ILE A 159 -3.61 0.70 -7.22
C ILE A 159 -3.04 0.81 -8.63
N ILE A 160 -1.71 0.85 -8.74
CA ILE A 160 -0.97 0.99 -9.99
C ILE A 160 -0.09 -0.23 -10.16
N VAL A 161 -0.16 -0.82 -11.35
CA VAL A 161 0.68 -1.96 -11.74
C VAL A 161 1.36 -1.58 -13.04
N PRO A 162 2.65 -1.23 -13.02
CA PRO A 162 3.40 -0.99 -14.25
C PRO A 162 3.36 -2.23 -15.16
N PRO A 163 3.35 -2.07 -16.50
CA PRO A 163 3.17 -3.20 -17.42
C PRO A 163 4.39 -4.14 -17.47
N GLY A 164 5.58 -3.63 -17.14
CA GLY A 164 6.86 -4.35 -17.22
C GLY A 164 7.01 -5.44 -16.16
N LEU A 165 7.88 -6.40 -16.48
CA LEU A 165 8.43 -7.37 -15.54
C LEU A 165 9.90 -7.03 -15.29
N TYR A 166 10.36 -7.19 -14.06
CA TYR A 166 11.69 -6.73 -13.67
C TYR A 166 12.44 -7.83 -12.94
N ASP A 167 13.70 -8.06 -13.32
CA ASP A 167 14.56 -9.00 -12.61
C ASP A 167 15.13 -8.34 -11.35
N THR A 168 14.44 -8.49 -10.22
CA THR A 168 14.89 -7.87 -8.96
C THR A 168 15.90 -8.73 -8.20
N SER A 169 16.45 -9.78 -8.81
CA SER A 169 17.64 -10.46 -8.30
C SER A 169 18.89 -9.56 -8.36
N THR A 170 18.88 -8.58 -9.27
CA THR A 170 19.93 -7.57 -9.44
C THR A 170 19.55 -6.26 -8.76
N ALA A 171 20.55 -5.50 -8.33
CA ALA A 171 20.34 -4.13 -7.84
C ALA A 171 19.79 -3.24 -8.96
N HIS A 172 20.33 -3.35 -10.18
CA HIS A 172 19.86 -2.60 -11.33
C HIS A 172 18.38 -2.85 -11.63
N GLY A 173 17.96 -4.11 -11.70
CA GLY A 173 16.57 -4.46 -11.95
C GLY A 173 15.64 -4.06 -10.81
N THR A 174 16.11 -4.10 -9.56
CA THR A 174 15.37 -3.56 -8.40
C THR A 174 15.11 -2.06 -8.53
N PHE A 175 16.12 -1.27 -8.92
CA PHE A 175 15.93 0.17 -9.11
C PHE A 175 15.09 0.50 -10.34
N ALA A 176 15.24 -0.26 -11.43
CA ALA A 176 14.37 -0.13 -12.60
C ALA A 176 12.90 -0.41 -12.26
N ALA A 177 12.64 -1.44 -11.44
CA ALA A 177 11.32 -1.77 -10.92
C ALA A 177 10.73 -0.59 -10.13
N LEU A 178 11.46 -0.08 -9.14
CA LEU A 178 11.01 1.06 -8.34
C LEU A 178 10.79 2.32 -9.18
N ASN A 179 11.68 2.59 -10.14
CA ASN A 179 11.56 3.73 -11.05
C ASN A 179 10.30 3.65 -11.92
N ALA A 180 9.89 2.44 -12.34
CA ALA A 180 8.63 2.26 -13.08
C ALA A 180 7.40 2.70 -12.29
N CYS A 181 7.38 2.46 -10.97
CA CYS A 181 6.40 3.08 -10.10
C CYS A 181 6.54 4.60 -10.13
N TYR A 182 7.73 5.15 -9.86
CA TYR A 182 7.94 6.61 -9.79
C TYR A 182 7.44 7.38 -11.02
N VAL A 183 7.71 6.86 -12.22
CA VAL A 183 7.19 7.41 -13.47
C VAL A 183 5.65 7.39 -13.52
N GLY A 184 5.02 6.28 -13.11
CA GLY A 184 3.55 6.19 -13.06
C GLY A 184 2.89 7.15 -12.06
N MET A 185 3.66 7.62 -11.08
CA MET A 185 3.20 8.42 -9.94
C MET A 185 3.40 9.92 -10.14
N GLU A 186 4.22 10.34 -11.11
CA GLU A 186 4.60 11.74 -11.31
C GLU A 186 3.39 12.67 -11.48
N LYS A 187 2.35 12.16 -12.16
CA LYS A 187 1.09 12.87 -12.43
C LYS A 187 0.22 13.13 -11.19
N PHE A 188 0.53 12.53 -10.04
CA PHE A 188 -0.27 12.66 -8.81
C PHE A 188 0.41 13.55 -7.76
N PRO A 189 -0.38 14.26 -6.93
CA PRO A 189 0.14 15.10 -5.86
C PRO A 189 0.45 14.27 -4.60
N TRP A 190 1.61 13.63 -4.55
CA TRP A 190 2.09 12.87 -3.38
C TRP A 190 3.29 13.52 -2.70
N LYS A 191 3.53 13.15 -1.44
CA LYS A 191 4.56 13.75 -0.57
C LYS A 191 5.68 12.80 -0.22
N HIS A 192 5.34 11.56 0.17
CA HIS A 192 6.31 10.55 0.57
C HIS A 192 6.01 9.21 -0.08
N THR A 193 7.06 8.43 -0.28
CA THR A 193 6.94 7.03 -0.59
C THR A 193 7.41 6.14 0.53
N ILE A 194 6.79 4.97 0.62
CA ILE A 194 7.20 3.88 1.49
C ILE A 194 7.44 2.67 0.60
N VAL A 195 8.70 2.27 0.47
CA VAL A 195 9.07 1.03 -0.19
C VAL A 195 9.04 -0.09 0.85
N THR A 196 8.29 -1.15 0.58
CA THR A 196 8.10 -2.30 1.46
C THR A 196 8.55 -3.58 0.76
N ALA A 197 9.04 -4.54 1.53
CA ALA A 197 9.38 -5.86 1.03
C ALA A 197 8.12 -6.72 0.82
N GLU A 198 8.22 -7.74 -0.02
CA GLU A 198 7.09 -8.63 -0.35
C GLU A 198 6.44 -9.29 0.87
N ASN A 199 7.24 -9.67 1.89
CA ASN A 199 6.77 -10.41 3.07
C ASN A 199 6.57 -9.55 4.33
N GLU A 200 6.56 -8.22 4.18
CA GLU A 200 6.34 -7.29 5.28
C GLU A 200 4.84 -7.10 5.60
N MET A 201 4.46 -7.10 6.87
CA MET A 201 3.10 -6.76 7.30
C MET A 201 3.12 -5.50 8.17
N PRO A 202 2.12 -4.62 8.08
CA PRO A 202 2.05 -3.48 8.98
C PRO A 202 1.75 -3.87 10.41
N ILE A 203 2.41 -3.19 11.35
CA ILE A 203 2.11 -3.27 12.79
C ILE A 203 1.47 -2.00 13.35
N HIS A 204 1.29 -1.01 12.49
CA HIS A 204 0.67 0.26 12.82
C HIS A 204 -0.38 0.60 11.79
N SER A 205 -1.38 1.39 12.20
CA SER A 205 -2.41 1.86 11.29
C SER A 205 -1.84 2.75 10.20
N ILE A 206 -2.54 2.78 9.06
CA ILE A 206 -2.20 3.67 7.95
C ILE A 206 -2.13 5.14 8.37
N HIS A 207 -3.03 5.56 9.27
CA HIS A 207 -3.01 6.89 9.88
C HIS A 207 -1.70 7.18 10.61
N TYR A 208 -1.25 6.25 11.46
CA TYR A 208 0.02 6.40 12.19
C TYR A 208 1.21 6.47 11.23
N ILE A 209 1.21 5.65 10.19
CA ILE A 209 2.27 5.63 9.17
C ILE A 209 2.30 6.97 8.41
N ALA A 210 1.15 7.50 8.00
CA ALA A 210 1.04 8.80 7.33
C ALA A 210 1.48 9.97 8.21
N GLU A 211 1.06 9.99 9.47
CA GLU A 211 1.46 11.02 10.42
C GLU A 211 2.97 11.00 10.69
N ASN A 212 3.58 9.82 10.79
CA ASN A 212 5.03 9.72 10.95
C ASN A 212 5.78 10.17 9.70
N ALA A 213 5.31 9.80 8.50
CA ALA A 213 5.90 10.30 7.25
C ALA A 213 5.77 11.82 7.14
N ARG A 214 4.63 12.40 7.57
CA ARG A 214 4.44 13.86 7.62
C ARG A 214 5.45 14.54 8.53
N ARG A 215 5.76 13.94 9.69
CA ARG A 215 6.75 14.46 10.66
C ARG A 215 8.18 14.42 10.16
N LEU A 216 8.50 13.57 9.17
CA LEU A 216 9.83 13.56 8.56
C LEU A 216 10.10 14.80 7.71
N ALA A 217 9.08 15.58 7.35
CA ALA A 217 9.22 16.73 6.45
C ALA A 217 9.97 16.34 5.17
N GLU A 218 11.09 16.96 4.83
CA GLU A 218 11.90 16.58 3.65
C GLU A 218 13.07 15.64 4.00
N ALA A 219 13.02 14.95 5.14
CA ALA A 219 14.01 13.95 5.52
C ALA A 219 13.68 12.56 4.98
N ALA A 220 14.69 11.85 4.47
CA ALA A 220 14.57 10.44 4.10
C ALA A 220 14.93 9.53 5.28
N ARG A 221 14.24 8.41 5.40
CA ARG A 221 14.50 7.39 6.43
C ARG A 221 14.77 6.03 5.79
N ILE A 222 15.95 5.50 6.08
CA ILE A 222 16.44 4.19 5.61
C ILE A 222 16.69 3.34 6.86
N GLY A 223 15.67 2.57 7.28
CA GLY A 223 15.71 1.81 8.52
C GLY A 223 15.75 2.71 9.77
N ARG A 224 16.85 2.67 10.52
CA ARG A 224 17.09 3.54 11.69
C ARG A 224 17.76 4.86 11.35
N VAL A 225 18.27 4.98 10.13
CA VAL A 225 18.98 6.16 9.66
C VAL A 225 17.98 7.18 9.15
N THR A 226 18.13 8.42 9.60
CA THR A 226 17.40 9.56 9.06
C THR A 226 18.40 10.50 8.41
N ILE A 227 18.23 10.74 7.11
CA ILE A 227 18.99 11.69 6.33
C ILE A 227 18.19 12.99 6.35
N SER A 228 18.68 13.97 7.11
CA SER A 228 17.99 15.25 7.31
C SER A 228 17.81 16.02 6.01
N GLU A 229 16.80 16.89 5.99
CA GLU A 229 16.55 17.86 4.92
C GLU A 229 17.77 18.74 4.60
N GLU A 230 18.56 19.16 5.60
CA GLU A 230 19.76 19.98 5.37
C GLU A 230 20.82 19.22 4.55
N HIS A 231 21.05 17.94 4.88
CA HIS A 231 21.90 17.07 4.08
C HIS A 231 21.31 16.78 2.69
N ALA A 232 19.99 16.78 2.50
CA ALA A 232 19.38 16.65 1.19
C ALA A 232 19.48 17.95 0.36
N ARG A 233 19.41 19.11 1.01
CA ARG A 233 19.47 20.45 0.39
C ARG A 233 20.90 20.90 0.07
N ILE A 234 21.88 20.60 0.93
CA ILE A 234 23.32 20.88 0.69
C ILE A 234 23.82 20.21 -0.60
N LEU A 235 23.13 19.15 -1.04
CA LEU A 235 23.52 18.33 -2.18
C LEU A 235 22.85 18.75 -3.49
N ASP A 236 22.06 19.83 -3.52
CA ASP A 236 21.43 20.41 -4.73
C ASP A 236 20.83 19.37 -5.71
N GLY A 237 20.25 18.29 -5.16
CA GLY A 237 19.68 17.21 -5.96
C GLY A 237 20.69 16.27 -6.65
N ASP A 238 21.98 16.33 -6.27
CA ASP A 238 23.05 15.48 -6.78
C ASP A 238 23.96 14.95 -5.66
N PHE A 239 23.72 13.70 -5.22
CA PHE A 239 24.58 13.07 -4.21
C PHE A 239 26.01 12.82 -4.69
N THR A 240 26.32 12.94 -5.99
CA THR A 240 27.70 12.77 -6.49
C THR A 240 28.62 13.94 -6.10
N VAL A 241 28.06 15.07 -5.67
CA VAL A 241 28.78 16.25 -5.19
C VAL A 241 29.00 16.22 -3.66
N ALA A 242 28.40 15.24 -2.97
CA ALA A 242 28.54 15.07 -1.53
C ALA A 242 29.98 14.69 -1.14
N SER A 243 30.32 14.83 0.15
CA SER A 243 31.60 14.31 0.65
C SER A 243 31.69 12.79 0.43
N ASP A 244 32.90 12.27 0.15
CA ASP A 244 33.12 10.84 -0.04
C ASP A 244 32.56 10.00 1.12
N ARG A 245 32.62 10.55 2.34
CA ARG A 245 32.05 9.93 3.54
C ARG A 245 30.53 9.79 3.47
N ASP A 246 29.83 10.82 3.00
CA ASP A 246 28.37 10.82 2.89
C ASP A 246 27.89 9.95 1.73
N GLN A 247 28.62 9.95 0.61
CA GLN A 247 28.36 9.04 -0.51
C GLN A 247 28.51 7.58 -0.08
N GLU A 248 29.62 7.26 0.60
CA GLU A 248 29.86 5.91 1.11
C GLU A 248 28.81 5.48 2.14
N TYR A 249 28.37 6.41 2.98
CA TYR A 249 27.31 6.17 3.94
C TYR A 249 25.98 5.83 3.26
N LEU A 250 25.55 6.65 2.30
CA LEU A 250 24.31 6.42 1.54
C LEU A 250 24.38 5.11 0.76
N ARG A 251 25.51 4.84 0.08
CA ARG A 251 25.77 3.60 -0.65
C ARG A 251 25.61 2.38 0.25
N ARG A 252 26.23 2.39 1.44
CA ARG A 252 26.11 1.29 2.42
C ARG A 252 24.69 1.13 2.94
N ALA A 253 23.98 2.22 3.24
CA ALA A 253 22.62 2.15 3.75
C ALA A 253 21.66 1.51 2.72
N VAL A 254 21.75 1.91 1.46
CA VAL A 254 20.96 1.33 0.36
C VAL A 254 21.40 -0.11 0.08
N CYS A 255 22.70 -0.41 0.13
CA CYS A 255 23.23 -1.76 -0.03
C CYS A 255 22.70 -2.73 1.05
N THR A 256 22.68 -2.30 2.31
CA THR A 256 22.08 -3.06 3.41
C THR A 256 20.60 -3.30 3.18
N TRP A 257 19.88 -2.30 2.67
CA TRP A 257 18.48 -2.46 2.29
C TRP A 257 18.29 -3.45 1.13
N LEU A 258 19.09 -3.39 0.06
CA LEU A 258 19.00 -4.32 -1.08
C LEU A 258 19.23 -5.78 -0.65
N ASN A 259 20.26 -6.03 0.17
CA ASN A 259 20.61 -7.38 0.61
C ASN A 259 19.62 -7.96 1.63
N GLY A 260 19.10 -7.12 2.53
CA GLY A 260 18.25 -7.58 3.61
C GLY A 260 16.76 -7.48 3.32
N ARG A 261 16.33 -6.45 2.59
CA ARG A 261 14.95 -5.98 2.44
C ARG A 261 14.18 -6.01 3.78
N ARG A 262 14.86 -5.75 4.91
CA ARG A 262 14.33 -5.96 6.27
C ARG A 262 13.62 -4.77 6.89
N PHE A 263 13.65 -3.62 6.21
CA PHE A 263 13.02 -2.41 6.70
C PHE A 263 12.50 -1.57 5.55
N PRO A 264 11.41 -0.82 5.78
CA PRO A 264 10.88 0.06 4.76
C PRO A 264 11.82 1.25 4.52
N LEU A 265 11.83 1.72 3.26
CA LEU A 265 12.42 3.01 2.90
C LEU A 265 11.32 4.05 2.88
N THR A 266 11.42 5.09 3.72
CA THR A 266 10.49 6.22 3.68
C THR A 266 11.21 7.42 3.09
N MET A 267 10.77 7.92 1.93
CA MET A 267 11.50 8.97 1.21
C MET A 267 10.54 10.08 0.75
N PRO A 268 10.91 11.36 0.93
CA PRO A 268 10.12 12.45 0.38
C PRO A 268 10.28 12.51 -1.15
N ARG A 269 9.34 13.19 -1.81
CA ARG A 269 9.34 13.33 -3.27
C ARG A 269 10.61 13.95 -3.83
N SER A 270 11.15 14.95 -3.14
CA SER A 270 12.36 15.68 -3.50
C SER A 270 13.63 14.80 -3.51
N PHE A 271 13.68 13.76 -2.66
CA PHE A 271 14.86 12.94 -2.46
C PHE A 271 15.10 11.91 -3.58
N GLN A 272 14.03 11.45 -4.22
CA GLN A 272 14.11 10.30 -5.12
C GLN A 272 14.89 10.57 -6.41
N PRO A 273 14.67 11.65 -7.17
CA PRO A 273 15.41 11.86 -8.42
C PRO A 273 16.92 11.88 -8.20
N ALA A 274 17.35 12.58 -7.14
CA ALA A 274 18.74 12.63 -6.70
C ALA A 274 19.26 11.23 -6.36
N LEU A 275 18.48 10.44 -5.61
CA LEU A 275 18.88 9.10 -5.18
C LEU A 275 19.05 8.16 -6.37
N PHE A 276 18.09 8.14 -7.30
CA PHE A 276 18.16 7.29 -8.48
C PHE A 276 19.31 7.68 -9.39
N LYS A 277 19.55 8.99 -9.58
CA LYS A 277 20.71 9.50 -10.33
C LYS A 277 22.03 9.03 -9.71
N PHE A 278 22.15 9.13 -8.38
CA PHE A 278 23.32 8.65 -7.65
C PHE A 278 23.51 7.15 -7.81
N LEU A 279 22.47 6.35 -7.53
CA LEU A 279 22.56 4.90 -7.59
C LEU A 279 22.85 4.38 -9.01
N ALA A 280 22.44 5.09 -10.05
CA ALA A 280 22.72 4.73 -11.44
C ALA A 280 24.22 4.75 -11.78
N VAL A 281 25.04 5.51 -11.05
CA VAL A 281 26.50 5.58 -11.27
C VAL A 281 27.31 4.76 -10.27
N GLN A 282 26.67 4.11 -9.30
CA GLN A 282 27.33 3.29 -8.29
C GLN A 282 27.30 1.80 -8.67
N ASP A 283 28.36 1.07 -8.33
CA ASP A 283 28.31 -0.40 -8.34
C ASP A 283 27.56 -0.89 -7.10
N MET A 284 26.28 -1.22 -7.30
CA MET A 284 25.39 -1.75 -6.28
C MET A 284 25.29 -3.28 -6.32
N GLU A 285 25.87 -3.96 -7.31
CA GLU A 285 25.84 -5.42 -7.42
C GLU A 285 26.90 -6.06 -6.51
N HIS A 286 28.07 -5.41 -6.35
CA HIS A 286 29.16 -5.88 -5.50
C HIS A 286 29.35 -5.05 -4.22
N CYS A 287 28.29 -4.36 -3.78
CA CYS A 287 28.39 -3.43 -2.66
C CYS A 287 28.65 -4.16 -1.32
N GLN A 288 29.54 -3.59 -0.50
CA GLN A 288 29.81 -4.10 0.84
C GLN A 288 28.76 -3.56 1.82
N VAL A 289 28.10 -4.45 2.55
CA VAL A 289 27.20 -4.08 3.64
C VAL A 289 27.96 -3.40 4.77
N GLY A 290 27.36 -2.36 5.36
CA GLY A 290 27.97 -1.63 6.47
C GLY A 290 28.20 -2.50 7.71
N PHE A 291 29.41 -2.46 8.27
CA PHE A 291 29.85 -3.20 9.46
C PHE A 291 28.94 -2.98 10.69
N GLN A 292 28.59 -4.09 11.36
CA GLN A 292 28.07 -4.37 12.72
C GLN A 292 27.13 -3.41 13.49
N ILE A 293 27.09 -2.10 13.24
CA ILE A 293 26.14 -1.19 13.91
C ILE A 293 24.70 -1.42 13.40
N PHE A 294 24.55 -2.05 12.22
CA PHE A 294 23.25 -2.38 11.63
C PHE A 294 22.70 -3.77 11.98
N ASN A 295 23.55 -4.70 12.44
CA ASN A 295 23.17 -6.13 12.54
C ASN A 295 22.99 -6.65 13.98
N ASP A 296 23.79 -6.20 14.95
CA ASP A 296 23.82 -6.86 16.28
C ASP A 296 22.96 -6.22 17.36
N GLN A 297 22.21 -5.17 17.03
CA GLN A 297 21.15 -4.71 17.90
C GLN A 297 19.91 -4.38 17.08
N ILE A 298 18.80 -4.93 17.56
CA ILE A 298 17.44 -4.48 17.37
C ILE A 298 16.64 -5.13 16.22
N ALA A 299 15.79 -6.10 16.59
CA ALA A 299 14.51 -6.32 15.93
C ALA A 299 13.79 -4.97 15.84
N PRO A 300 13.68 -4.36 14.66
CA PRO A 300 13.18 -3.01 14.59
C PRO A 300 11.72 -3.03 15.03
N ARG A 301 11.38 -2.21 16.05
CA ARG A 301 10.01 -1.71 16.20
C ARG A 301 9.72 -0.77 15.02
N THR A 302 9.85 -1.27 13.79
CA THR A 302 9.50 -0.57 12.56
C THR A 302 8.05 -0.82 12.26
N PHE A 303 7.46 0.12 11.54
CA PHE A 303 6.07 0.10 11.05
C PHE A 303 5.62 -1.20 10.40
N LEU A 304 6.55 -2.06 10.00
CA LEU A 304 6.31 -3.35 9.38
C LEU A 304 7.16 -4.46 10.05
N LEU A 305 6.61 -5.67 10.12
CA LEU A 305 7.30 -6.92 10.51
C LEU A 305 7.48 -7.83 9.29
N GLY A 306 8.67 -8.39 9.12
CA GLY A 306 8.93 -9.43 8.12
C GLY A 306 8.43 -10.78 8.60
N VAL A 307 7.53 -11.42 7.84
CA VAL A 307 6.87 -12.66 8.24
C VAL A 307 7.60 -13.87 7.65
N ASN A 308 8.18 -14.71 8.52
CA ASN A 308 8.39 -16.11 8.18
C ASN A 308 7.03 -16.82 8.29
N ALA A 309 6.75 -17.80 7.44
CA ALA A 309 5.46 -18.51 7.29
C ALA A 309 4.80 -19.08 8.58
N LEU A 310 5.39 -18.87 9.75
CA LEU A 310 4.96 -19.29 11.09
C LEU A 310 4.27 -18.19 11.93
N GLU A 311 4.26 -16.92 11.51
CA GLU A 311 3.74 -15.78 12.32
C GLU A 311 2.34 -15.27 11.95
N TRP A 312 1.68 -15.87 10.95
CA TRP A 312 0.35 -15.48 10.45
C TRP A 312 -0.80 -15.40 11.48
N SER A 313 -0.63 -15.91 12.71
CA SER A 313 -1.68 -15.88 13.72
C SER A 313 -1.75 -14.61 14.57
N SER A 314 -0.70 -13.78 14.62
CA SER A 314 -0.76 -12.54 15.41
C SER A 314 -1.31 -11.35 14.65
N SER A 315 -1.32 -11.35 13.32
CA SER A 315 -1.69 -10.20 12.48
C SER A 315 -3.20 -9.96 12.34
N TYR A 316 -4.01 -10.87 12.89
CA TYR A 316 -5.45 -10.66 13.10
C TYR A 316 -5.73 -9.93 14.43
N CYS A 317 -4.66 -9.58 15.14
CA CYS A 317 -4.56 -8.64 16.24
C CYS A 317 -3.62 -7.49 15.80
#